data_AF-A0A485B591-F1
#
_entry.id   AF-A0A485B591-F1
#
_cell.length_a   1.000
_cell.length_b   1.000
_cell.length_c   1.000
_cell.angle_alpha   90.00
_cell.angle_beta   90.00
_cell.angle_gamma   90.00
#
_symmetry.space_group_name_H-M   'P 1'
#
loop_
_entity.id
_entity.type
_entity.pdbx_description
1 polymer ?
#
loop_
_entity_poly.entity_id
_entity_poly.type
_entity_poly.pdbx_seq_one_letter_code
_entity_poly.pdbx_strand_id
1 'polypeptide(L)'
;MAVSRPKVIFREIDGRKQEPFENVTLDVEEQHQGSVMQALGERKGDLKNMNPDGKGRVRLDYVIPSRGLIGFRSEFMTMTSGTGLLYSTFSPLRRRSSG
;
A
#
# COMPACT_ATOMS: atom_id res chain seq x y z
N MET A 1 -20.76 -21.42 -0.96
CA MET A 1 -20.25 -20.44 0.02
C MET A 1 -19.97 -19.14 -0.72
N ALA A 2 -20.64 -18.03 -0.36
CA ALA A 2 -20.38 -16.72 -0.96
C ALA A 2 -19.47 -15.91 -0.01
N VAL A 3 -18.36 -15.39 -0.53
CA VAL A 3 -17.43 -14.56 0.26
C VAL A 3 -17.86 -13.10 0.10
N SER A 4 -18.14 -12.41 1.20
CA SER A 4 -18.48 -10.99 1.16
C SER A 4 -17.24 -10.14 0.89
N ARG A 5 -17.41 -9.01 0.20
CA ARG A 5 -16.30 -8.07 -0.04
C ARG A 5 -15.77 -7.56 1.31
N PRO A 6 -14.44 -7.57 1.54
CA PRO A 6 -13.87 -7.04 2.78
C PRO A 6 -14.27 -5.58 2.96
N LYS A 7 -14.80 -5.24 4.14
CA LYS A 7 -15.20 -3.88 4.52
C LYS A 7 -14.25 -3.36 5.57
N VAL A 8 -13.79 -2.13 5.38
CA VAL A 8 -13.00 -1.42 6.39
C VAL A 8 -13.90 -1.01 7.55
N ILE A 9 -13.48 -1.31 8.77
CA ILE A 9 -14.15 -0.89 10.00
C ILE A 9 -13.60 0.48 10.39
N PHE A 10 -14.44 1.51 10.27
CA PHE A 10 -14.11 2.83 10.79
C PHE A 10 -14.28 2.83 12.31
N ARG A 11 -13.32 3.43 13.03
CA ARG A 11 -13.43 3.65 14.48
C ARG A 11 -13.49 5.13 14.76
N GLU A 12 -14.32 5.51 15.71
CA GLU A 12 -14.33 6.86 16.25
C GLU A 12 -13.37 6.92 17.43
N ILE A 13 -12.35 7.78 17.33
CA ILE A 13 -11.41 8.03 18.43
C ILE A 13 -11.31 9.53 18.60
N ASP A 14 -11.54 10.02 19.83
CA ASP A 14 -11.56 11.44 20.19
C ASP A 14 -12.55 12.27 19.35
N GLY A 15 -13.73 11.73 19.05
CA GLY A 15 -14.77 12.39 18.24
C GLY A 15 -14.43 12.53 16.75
N ARG A 16 -13.38 11.82 16.28
CA ARG A 16 -12.96 11.82 14.87
C ARG A 16 -13.02 10.43 14.28
N LYS A 17 -13.60 10.31 13.09
CA LYS A 17 -13.63 9.07 12.31
C LYS A 17 -12.22 8.75 11.80
N GLN A 18 -11.65 7.65 12.27
CA GLN A 18 -10.35 7.14 11.87
C GLN A 18 -10.51 5.87 11.03
N GLU A 19 -9.65 5.73 10.03
CA GLU A 19 -9.54 4.53 9.20
C GLU A 19 -8.21 3.81 9.49
N PRO A 20 -8.16 2.47 9.35
CA PRO A 20 -6.93 1.72 9.48
C PRO A 20 -5.96 2.00 8.32
N PHE A 21 -4.67 1.99 8.65
CA PHE A 21 -3.57 2.13 7.71
C PHE A 21 -2.68 0.89 7.78
N GLU A 22 -2.03 0.59 6.67
CA GLU A 22 -1.04 -0.48 6.54
C GLU A 22 0.30 0.08 6.12
N ASN A 23 1.36 -0.49 6.68
CA ASN A 23 2.71 -0.33 6.18
C ASN A 23 2.91 -1.38 5.09
N VAL A 24 3.27 -0.92 3.90
CA VAL A 24 3.46 -1.78 2.73
C VAL A 24 4.88 -1.64 2.25
N THR A 25 5.58 -2.77 2.19
CA THR A 25 6.90 -2.87 1.57
C THR A 25 6.75 -3.62 0.26
N LEU A 26 7.19 -2.99 -0.83
CA LEU A 26 7.23 -3.58 -2.15
C LEU A 26 8.67 -3.71 -2.60
N ASP A 27 8.95 -4.77 -3.34
CA ASP A 27 10.23 -5.00 -3.99
C ASP A 27 9.95 -5.32 -5.45
N VAL A 28 10.41 -4.46 -6.35
CA VAL A 28 10.09 -4.54 -7.78
C VAL A 28 11.32 -4.25 -8.62
N GLU A 29 11.32 -4.72 -9.86
CA GLU A 29 12.33 -4.30 -10.84
C GLU A 29 12.15 -2.82 -11.17
N GLU A 30 13.26 -2.12 -11.44
CA GLU A 30 13.25 -0.67 -11.73
C GLU A 30 12.30 -0.30 -12.88
N GLN A 31 12.16 -1.18 -13.89
CA GLN A 31 11.23 -0.98 -15.01
C GLN A 31 9.75 -0.87 -14.59
N HIS A 32 9.37 -1.46 -13.45
CA HIS A 32 8.00 -1.44 -12.93
C HIS A 32 7.78 -0.33 -11.88
N GLN A 33 8.85 0.31 -11.41
CA GLN A 33 8.81 1.31 -10.33
C GLN A 33 7.77 2.40 -10.60
N GLY A 34 7.82 3.03 -11.78
CA GLY A 34 6.93 4.15 -12.11
C GLY A 34 5.46 3.78 -12.05
N SER A 35 5.08 2.66 -12.67
CA SER A 35 3.70 2.16 -12.70
C SER A 35 3.19 1.83 -11.29
N VAL A 36 4.03 1.17 -10.48
CA VAL A 36 3.68 0.80 -9.10
C VAL A 36 3.51 2.05 -8.23
N MET A 37 4.40 3.04 -8.36
CA MET A 37 4.30 4.29 -7.63
C MET A 37 3.03 5.08 -7.98
N GLN A 38 2.69 5.15 -9.27
CA GLN A 38 1.47 5.82 -9.72
C GLN A 38 0.22 5.15 -9.13
N ALA A 39 0.12 3.83 -9.25
CA ALA A 39 -1.03 3.07 -8.76
C ALA A 39 -1.23 3.24 -7.24
N LEU A 40 -0.13 3.25 -6.46
CA LEU A 40 -0.19 3.51 -5.02
C LEU A 40 -0.56 4.96 -4.69
N GLY A 41 -0.07 5.93 -5.48
CA GLY A 41 -0.42 7.34 -5.33
C GLY A 41 -1.91 7.61 -5.54
N GLU A 42 -2.52 7.01 -6.56
CA GLU A 42 -3.97 7.09 -6.82
C GLU A 42 -4.79 6.51 -5.66
N ARG A 43 -4.22 5.54 -4.94
CA ARG A 43 -4.83 4.87 -3.77
C ARG A 43 -4.56 5.56 -2.44
N LYS A 44 -4.04 6.79 -2.46
CA LYS A 44 -3.69 7.58 -1.27
C LYS A 44 -2.59 6.92 -0.43
N GLY A 45 -1.68 6.20 -1.09
CA GLY A 45 -0.45 5.72 -0.48
C GLY A 45 0.57 6.84 -0.37
N ASP A 46 1.12 7.02 0.83
CA ASP A 46 2.24 7.92 1.07
C ASP A 46 3.55 7.14 0.97
N LEU A 47 4.42 7.53 0.03
CA LEU A 47 5.78 7.02 -0.01
C LEU A 47 6.53 7.48 1.25
N LYS A 48 7.13 6.54 1.98
CA LYS A 48 7.97 6.83 3.16
C LYS A 48 9.44 6.57 2.91
N ASN A 49 9.76 5.60 2.07
CA ASN A 49 11.14 5.28 1.75
C ASN A 49 11.24 4.67 0.35
N MET A 50 12.37 4.92 -0.31
CA MET A 50 12.74 4.34 -1.59
C MET A 50 14.21 3.97 -1.51
N ASN A 51 14.52 2.69 -1.73
CA ASN A 51 15.87 2.18 -1.64
C ASN A 51 16.18 1.30 -2.87
N PRO A 52 16.84 1.85 -3.90
CA PRO A 52 17.35 1.07 -5.02
C PRO A 52 18.54 0.21 -4.56
N ASP A 53 18.59 -1.05 -4.99
CA ASP A 53 19.68 -1.97 -4.61
C ASP A 53 20.93 -1.85 -5.51
N GLY A 54 20.84 -1.06 -6.58
CA GLY A 54 21.89 -0.89 -7.59
C GLY A 54 22.11 -2.11 -8.50
N LYS A 55 21.23 -3.10 -8.42
CA LYS A 55 21.26 -4.36 -9.18
C LYS A 55 19.98 -4.56 -10.01
N GLY A 56 19.24 -3.47 -10.25
CA GLY A 56 18.04 -3.45 -11.09
C GLY A 56 16.73 -3.63 -10.33
N ARG A 57 16.74 -3.60 -8.99
CA ARG A 57 15.53 -3.63 -8.17
C ARG A 57 15.46 -2.46 -7.21
N VAL A 58 14.25 -2.13 -6.79
CA VAL A 58 13.96 -1.06 -5.85
C VAL A 58 12.99 -1.53 -4.79
N ARG A 59 13.33 -1.26 -3.54
CA ARG A 59 12.41 -1.40 -2.41
C ARG A 59 11.67 -0.10 -2.18
N LEU A 60 10.35 -0.18 -2.07
CA LEU A 60 9.46 0.94 -1.80
C LEU A 60 8.70 0.68 -0.51
N ASP A 61 8.75 1.62 0.44
CA ASP A 61 7.94 1.56 1.66
C ASP A 61 6.85 2.63 1.61
N TYR A 62 5.61 2.21 1.82
CA TYR A 62 4.41 3.04 1.77
C TYR A 62 3.61 2.93 3.07
N VAL A 63 2.92 4.01 3.41
CA VAL A 63 1.79 3.98 4.36
C VAL A 63 0.53 4.23 3.55
N ILE A 64 -0.42 3.30 3.59
CA ILE A 64 -1.64 3.37 2.77
C ILE A 64 -2.87 3.03 3.62
N PRO A 65 -4.03 3.67 3.41
CA PRO A 65 -5.27 3.23 4.02
C PRO A 65 -5.58 1.78 3.64
N SER A 66 -6.02 0.93 4.57
CA SER A 66 -6.32 -0.49 4.27
C SER A 66 -7.33 -0.66 3.12
N ARG A 67 -8.26 0.30 2.94
CA ARG A 67 -9.20 0.29 1.80
C ARG A 67 -8.50 0.41 0.45
N GLY A 68 -7.36 1.10 0.39
CA GLY A 68 -6.58 1.29 -0.84
C GLY A 68 -5.94 0.00 -1.33
N LEU A 69 -5.68 -0.96 -0.43
CA LEU A 69 -5.09 -2.26 -0.75
C LEU A 69 -6.10 -3.30 -1.24
N ILE A 70 -7.40 -3.05 -1.09
CA ILE A 70 -8.43 -3.97 -1.57
C ILE A 70 -8.31 -4.11 -3.09
N GLY A 71 -8.05 -5.32 -3.56
CA GLY A 71 -7.85 -5.64 -4.98
C GLY A 71 -6.47 -5.27 -5.54
N PHE A 72 -5.67 -4.46 -4.83
CA PHE A 72 -4.37 -4.02 -5.30
C PHE A 72 -3.38 -5.16 -5.49
N ARG A 73 -3.45 -6.22 -4.67
CA ARG A 73 -2.52 -7.35 -4.77
C ARG A 73 -2.56 -8.02 -6.15
N SER A 74 -3.74 -8.24 -6.71
CA SER A 74 -3.88 -8.85 -8.04
C SER A 74 -3.36 -7.93 -9.14
N GLU A 75 -3.68 -6.64 -9.06
CA GLU A 75 -3.21 -5.62 -10.00
C GLU A 75 -1.69 -5.48 -9.96
N PHE A 76 -1.09 -5.47 -8.77
CA PHE A 76 0.35 -5.46 -8.56
C PHE A 76 1.05 -6.65 -9.21
N MET A 77 0.50 -7.87 -9.07
CA MET A 77 1.07 -9.05 -9.72
C MET A 77 1.03 -8.93 -11.25
N THR A 78 -0.05 -8.37 -11.81
CA THR A 78 -0.15 -8.13 -13.26
C THR A 78 0.86 -7.08 -13.72
N MET A 79 0.96 -5.95 -13.03
CA MET A 79 1.87 -4.85 -13.38
C MET A 79 3.35 -5.25 -13.31
N THR A 80 3.69 -6.15 -12.39
CA THR A 80 5.05 -6.65 -12.19
C THR A 80 5.32 -7.95 -12.92
N SER A 81 4.39 -8.41 -13.77
CA SER A 81 4.49 -9.70 -14.47
C SER A 81 4.82 -10.88 -13.54
N GLY A 82 4.42 -10.79 -12.27
CA GLY A 82 4.67 -11.77 -11.23
C GLY A 82 6.04 -11.71 -10.54
N THR A 83 6.93 -10.79 -10.89
CA THR A 83 8.29 -10.67 -10.31
C THR A 83 8.35 -9.78 -9.06
N GLY A 84 7.27 -9.06 -8.77
CA GLY A 84 7.17 -8.19 -7.61
C GLY A 84 6.90 -8.94 -6.31
N LEU A 85 7.49 -8.46 -5.21
CA LEU A 85 7.15 -8.91 -3.87
C LEU A 85 6.36 -7.79 -3.16
N LEU A 86 5.29 -8.18 -2.47
CA LEU A 86 4.46 -7.26 -1.69
C LEU A 86 4.23 -7.85 -0.31
N TYR A 87 4.61 -7.09 0.70
CA TYR A 87 4.35 -7.37 2.10
C TYR A 87 3.56 -6.21 2.68
N SER A 88 2.42 -6.51 3.32
CA SER A 88 1.68 -5.51 4.10
C SER A 88 1.57 -5.96 5.55
N THR A 89 1.69 -5.00 6.46
CA THR A 89 1.48 -5.21 7.89
C THR A 89 0.55 -4.14 8.41
N PHE A 90 -0.37 -4.55 9.28
CA PHE A 90 -1.27 -3.62 9.94
C PHE A 90 -0.45 -2.66 10.81
N SER A 91 -0.55 -1.36 10.51
CA SER A 91 0.01 -0.34 11.37
C SER A 91 -1.07 0.09 12.37
N PRO A 92 -0.77 0.17 13.68
CA PRO A 92 -1.71 0.76 14.62
C PRO A 92 -2.03 2.20 14.20
N LEU A 93 -3.31 2.55 14.41
CA LEU A 93 -3.99 3.77 13.99
C LEU A 93 -3.10 5.02 14.20
N ARG A 94 -2.67 5.66 13.11
CA ARG A 94 -1.85 6.88 13.17
C ARG A 94 -2.75 8.11 13.10
N ARG A 95 -2.47 9.13 13.92
CA ARG A 95 -3.09 10.46 13.77
C ARG A 95 -2.81 10.94 12.36
N ARG A 96 -3.87 11.28 11.62
CA ARG A 96 -3.79 11.98 10.34
C ARG A 96 -3.00 13.27 10.57
N SER A 97 -1.78 13.36 10.04
CA SER A 97 -0.96 14.57 10.14
C SER A 97 -1.64 15.67 9.35
N SER A 98 -2.06 16.72 10.05
CA SER A 98 -2.54 17.98 9.48
C SER A 98 -1.40 18.58 8.65
N GLY A 99 -1.60 18.64 7.33
CA GLY A 99 -0.90 19.59 6.46
C GLY A 99 -1.71 20.87 6.38
#